data_AF-A0A5E4QQU6-F1
#
_entry.id   AF-A0A5E4QQU6-F1
#
_cell.length_a   1.000
_cell.length_b   1.000
_cell.length_c   1.000
_cell.angle_alpha   90.00
_cell.angle_beta   90.00
_cell.angle_gamma   90.00
#
_symmetry.space_group_name_H-M   'P 1'
#
loop_
_entity.id
_entity.type
_entity.pdbx_description
1 polymer ?
#
loop_
_entity_poly.entity_id
_entity_poly.type
_entity_poly.pdbx_seq_one_letter_code
_entity_poly.pdbx_strand_id
1 'polypeptide(L)' 'MNLTIKSLAIGDFGTYVCAAVNALGKTESQVSLHNYKETGLPIIPIGSVSSDLFYNNMI' A
#
# COMPACT_ATOMS: atom_id res chain seq x y z
N MET A 1 22.49 -4.49 -1.71
CA MET A 1 21.73 -5.49 -2.49
C MET A 1 20.31 -4.95 -2.65
N ASN A 2 19.71 -5.04 -3.84
CA ASN A 2 18.36 -4.54 -4.11
C ASN A 2 17.55 -5.64 -4.82
N LEU A 3 16.32 -5.87 -4.36
CA LEU A 3 15.34 -6.70 -5.03
C LEU A 3 14.29 -5.79 -5.69
N THR A 4 14.14 -5.91 -7.00
CA THR A 4 13.11 -5.19 -7.77
C THR A 4 12.24 -6.21 -8.48
N ILE A 5 10.92 -6.15 -8.24
CA ILE A 5 9.92 -6.99 -8.92
C ILE A 5 9.23 -6.13 -9.97
N LYS A 6 9.17 -6.63 -11.21
CA LYS A 6 8.49 -5.97 -12.34
C LYS A 6 7.23 -6.76 -12.68
N SER A 7 6.19 -6.06 -13.13
CA SER A 7 4.92 -6.68 -13.53
C SER A 7 4.30 -7.53 -12.42
N LEU A 8 4.03 -6.89 -11.28
CA LEU A 8 3.51 -7.53 -10.06
C LEU A 8 2.26 -8.39 -10.35
N ALA A 9 2.28 -9.64 -9.89
CA ALA A 9 1.17 -10.59 -10.01
C ALA A 9 0.62 -10.98 -8.63
N ILE A 10 -0.58 -11.59 -8.60
CA ILE A 10 -1.23 -12.03 -7.34
C ILE A 10 -0.37 -13.05 -6.56
N GLY A 11 0.45 -13.84 -7.26
CA GLY A 11 1.37 -14.78 -6.62
C GLY A 11 2.55 -14.14 -5.90
N ASP A 12 2.82 -12.85 -6.13
CA ASP A 12 4.00 -12.17 -5.58
C ASP A 12 3.75 -11.56 -4.19
N PHE A 13 2.49 -11.50 -3.74
CA PHE A 13 2.16 -10.99 -2.40
C PHE A 13 2.67 -11.95 -1.32
N GLY A 14 3.30 -11.40 -0.29
CA GLY A 14 3.90 -12.21 0.78
C GLY A 14 5.00 -11.47 1.53
N THR A 15 5.72 -12.21 2.38
CA THR A 15 6.85 -11.68 3.14
C THR A 15 8.16 -11.96 2.41
N TYR A 16 8.93 -10.89 2.19
CA TYR A 16 10.26 -10.94 1.62
C TYR A 16 11.29 -10.83 2.75
N VAL A 17 12.25 -11.74 2.77
CA VAL A 17 13.31 -11.79 3.77
C VAL A 17 14.65 -11.46 3.11
N CYS A 18 15.33 -10.46 3.67
CA CYS A 18 16.74 -10.21 3.39
C CYS A 18 17.56 -10.95 4.45
N ALA A 19 18.43 -11.86 4.02
CA ALA A 19 19.31 -12.62 4.91
C ALA A 19 20.78 -12.39 4.55
N ALA A 20 21.59 -12.02 5.55
CA ALA A 20 23.05 -11.96 5.43
C ALA A 20 23.66 -13.10 6.25
N VAL A 21 24.47 -13.95 5.60
CA VAL A 21 25.08 -15.13 6.21
C VAL A 21 26.59 -15.06 6.09
N ASN A 22 27.30 -15.35 7.18
CA ASN A 22 28.75 -15.53 7.20
C ASN A 22 29.13 -16.68 8.14
N ALA A 23 30.43 -16.91 8.34
CA ALA A 23 30.93 -17.99 9.20
C ALA A 23 30.53 -17.86 10.68
N LEU A 24 30.09 -16.69 11.14
CA LEU A 24 29.68 -16.42 12.53
C LEU A 24 28.18 -16.54 12.74
N GLY A 25 27.37 -16.55 11.68
CA GLY A 25 25.92 -16.72 11.79
C GLY A 25 25.13 -16.02 10.69
N LYS A 26 23.87 -15.73 11.02
CA LYS A 26 22.85 -15.21 10.12
C LYS A 26 22.11 -14.03 10.75
N THR A 27 21.94 -12.97 9.98
CA THR A 27 21.08 -11.83 10.32
C THR A 27 19.98 -11.70 9.28
N GLU A 28 18.74 -11.49 9.73
CA GLU A 28 17.58 -11.34 8.85
C GLU A 28 16.84 -10.02 9.08
N SER A 29 16.23 -9.50 8.03
CA SER A 29 15.24 -8.43 8.07
C SER A 29 14.13 -8.75 7.08
N GLN A 30 12.91 -8.30 7.36
CA GLN A 30 11.73 -8.68 6.58
C GLN A 30 10.89 -7.46 6.18
N VAL A 31 10.24 -7.58 5.03
CA VAL A 31 9.23 -6.62 4.52
C VAL A 31 8.03 -7.40 3.98
N SER A 32 6.81 -6.93 4.27
CA SER A 32 5.58 -7.56 3.81
C SER A 32 4.96 -6.78 2.67
N LEU A 33 4.71 -7.44 1.55
CA LEU A 33 3.99 -6.89 0.41
C LEU A 33 2.51 -7.25 0.53
N HIS A 34 1.69 -6.25 0.81
CA HIS A 34 0.25 -6.42 1.01
C HIS A 34 -0.53 -6.10 -0.26
N ASN A 35 -1.57 -6.89 -0.51
CA ASN A 35 -2.58 -6.56 -1.52
C ASN A 35 -3.63 -5.65 -0.89
N TYR A 36 -3.64 -4.38 -1.26
CA TYR A 36 -4.75 -3.50 -0.95
C TYR A 36 -5.89 -3.83 -1.90
N LYS A 37 -6.80 -4.71 -1.45
CA LYS A 37 -8.10 -4.81 -2.07
C LYS A 37 -8.83 -3.51 -1.74
N GLU A 38 -9.02 -2.67 -2.74
CA GLU A 38 -9.99 -1.58 -2.67
C GLU A 38 -11.35 -2.26 -2.46
N THR A 39 -11.78 -2.34 -1.20
CA THR A 39 -13.20 -2.55 -0.92
C THR A 39 -13.87 -1.40 -1.64
N GLY A 40 -14.79 -1.68 -2.57
CA GLY A 40 -15.41 -0.69 -3.46
C GLY A 40 -16.31 0.34 -2.74
N LEU A 41 -15.96 0.73 -1.52
CA LEU A 41 -16.50 1.89 -0.86
C LEU A 41 -15.91 3.11 -1.56
N PRO A 42 -16.75 3.97 -2.16
CA PRO A 42 -16.27 5.20 -2.74
C PRO A 42 -15.63 6.05 -1.64
N ILE A 43 -14.32 6.26 -1.73
CA ILE A 43 -13.62 7.31 -0.99
C ILE A 43 -14.13 8.64 -1.53
N ILE A 44 -15.10 9.25 -0.84
CA ILE A 44 -15.50 10.63 -1.09
C ILE A 44 -14.46 11.52 -0.38
N PRO A 45 -13.65 12.30 -1.11
CA PRO A 45 -12.75 13.26 -0.47
C PRO A 45 -13.58 14.23 0.37
N ILE A 46 -13.17 14.49 1.62
CA ILE A 46 -13.86 15.42 2.54
C ILE A 46 -13.98 16.84 1.94
N GLY A 47 -13.22 17.16 0.89
CA GLY A 47 -13.28 18.43 0.15
C GLY A 47 -14.07 18.43 -1.17
N SER A 48 -14.77 17.36 -1.57
CA SER A 48 -15.56 17.34 -2.82
C SER A 48 -17.02 17.76 -2.65
N VAL A 49 -17.39 18.36 -1.51
CA VAL A 49 -18.65 19.09 -1.39
C VAL A 49 -18.51 20.34 -2.27
N SER A 50 -19.20 20.39 -3.42
CA SER A 50 -19.19 21.61 -4.23
C SER A 50 -19.78 22.76 -3.41
N SER A 51 -19.24 23.95 -3.59
CA SER A 51 -19.72 25.21 -3.00
C SER A 51 -21.21 25.50 -3.29
N ASP A 52 -21.83 24.75 -4.21
CA ASP A 52 -23.23 24.89 -4.58
C ASP A 52 -24.20 24.40 -3.49
N LEU A 53 -23.75 23.54 -2.57
CA LEU A 53 -24.54 23.10 -1.41
C LEU A 53 -24.53 24.10 -0.26
N PHE A 54 -23.59 25.05 -0.22
CA PHE A 54 -23.59 26.12 0.78
C PHE A 54 -24.48 27.31 0.38
N TYR A 55 -24.61 27.61 -0.91
CA TYR A 55 -25.39 28.77 -1.36
C TYR A 55 -26.92 28.56 -1.26
N ASN A 56 -27.39 27.31 -1.36
CA ASN A 56 -28.83 26.98 -1.30
C ASN A 56 -29.40 26.86 0.14
N ASN A 57 -28.60 27.11 1.17
CA ASN A 57 -29.03 27.11 2.58
C ASN A 57 -28.89 28.50 3.25
N MET A 58 -28.76 29.57 2.46
CA MET A 58 -28.67 30.94 2.96
C MET A 58 -29.65 31.92 2.27
N ILE A 59 -30.77 31.41 1.76
CA ILE A 59 -31.96 32.19 1.40
C ILE A 59 -33.16 31.60 2.12
#